data_AF-A0A4S8HRP5-F1
#
_entry.id   AF-A0A4S8HRP5-F1
#
_cell.length_a   1.000
_cell.length_b   1.000
_cell.length_c   1.000
_cell.angle_alpha   90.00
_cell.angle_beta   90.00
_cell.angle_gamma   90.00
#
_symmetry.space_group_name_H-M   'P 1'
#
loop_
_entity.id
_entity.type
_entity.pdbx_description
1 polymer ?
#
loop_
_entity_poly.entity_id
_entity_poly.type
_entity_poly.pdbx_seq_one_letter_code
_entity_poly.pdbx_strand_id
1 'polypeptide(L)'
;MRSVFLFIVVLSGIIMSFLNKEVRLYKYLQPGAGTMTFNCTYNTFQYKGLHDTVTLNYKKFIVENEAAYCIVRTNDSNYQYSEPANFLGSAILFRNDSILLAPLGWLKPIDSLTLKDFRYAIPPVMKLTDSVFISLNDRDIVLSDFQYDTLTINGTRLDNCLKIKTTENYIGYFGPLYGAVWLSKAYGIVKWIRATERTEIRDLTKP
;
A
#
# COMPACT_ATOMS: atom_id res chain seq x y z
N MET A 1 -46.60 -25.18 -12.75
CA MET A 1 -45.52 -24.18 -12.94
C MET A 1 -45.28 -23.41 -11.64
N ARG A 2 -44.43 -23.93 -10.74
CA ARG A 2 -43.98 -23.24 -9.51
C ARG A 2 -42.61 -23.80 -9.12
N SER A 3 -41.53 -23.34 -9.76
CA SER A 3 -40.13 -23.65 -9.36
C SER A 3 -39.12 -22.71 -10.03
N VAL A 4 -39.30 -21.38 -9.94
CA VAL A 4 -38.29 -20.41 -10.44
C VAL A 4 -37.94 -19.31 -9.41
N PHE A 5 -38.72 -19.14 -8.34
CA PHE A 5 -38.52 -18.01 -7.40
C PHE A 5 -37.49 -18.26 -6.29
N LEU A 6 -36.99 -19.48 -6.09
CA LEU A 6 -36.08 -19.79 -4.97
C LEU A 6 -34.59 -19.53 -5.30
N PHE A 7 -34.21 -19.49 -6.57
CA PHE A 7 -32.81 -19.31 -6.99
C PHE A 7 -32.32 -17.86 -6.90
N ILE A 8 -33.21 -16.87 -7.08
CA ILE A 8 -32.83 -15.45 -7.10
C ILE A 8 -32.54 -14.91 -5.70
N VAL A 9 -33.25 -15.39 -4.68
CA VAL A 9 -33.10 -14.91 -3.28
C VAL A 9 -31.82 -15.45 -2.62
N VAL A 10 -31.43 -16.68 -2.94
CA VAL A 10 -30.17 -17.26 -2.41
C VAL A 10 -28.96 -16.58 -3.05
N LEU A 11 -29.03 -16.28 -4.35
CA LEU A 11 -27.94 -15.59 -5.05
C LEU A 11 -27.77 -14.15 -4.55
N SER A 12 -28.86 -13.41 -4.29
CA SER A 12 -28.79 -12.05 -3.76
C SER A 12 -28.26 -12.01 -2.31
N GLY A 13 -28.63 -12.97 -1.46
CA GLY A 13 -28.12 -13.10 -0.10
C GLY A 13 -26.62 -13.41 -0.04
N ILE A 14 -26.14 -14.32 -0.90
CA ILE A 14 -24.71 -14.64 -1.00
C ILE A 14 -23.93 -13.44 -1.53
N ILE A 15 -24.41 -12.77 -2.59
CA ILE A 15 -23.75 -11.58 -3.16
C ILE A 15 -23.68 -10.44 -2.13
N MET A 16 -24.77 -10.19 -1.37
CA MET A 16 -24.75 -9.18 -0.31
C MET A 16 -23.82 -9.55 0.86
N SER A 17 -23.68 -10.84 1.19
CA SER A 17 -22.76 -11.29 2.25
C SER A 17 -21.29 -11.09 1.88
N PHE A 18 -20.94 -11.24 0.60
CA PHE A 18 -19.59 -10.99 0.09
C PHE A 18 -19.27 -9.49 0.04
N LEU A 19 -20.24 -8.65 -0.36
CA LEU A 19 -20.06 -7.18 -0.44
C LEU A 19 -19.92 -6.53 0.94
N ASN A 20 -20.51 -7.12 1.99
CA ASN A 20 -20.39 -6.65 3.37
C ASN A 20 -19.19 -7.22 4.13
N LYS A 21 -18.28 -7.93 3.46
CA LYS A 21 -17.10 -8.49 4.12
C LYS A 21 -16.19 -7.35 4.58
N GLU A 22 -16.03 -7.24 5.90
CA GLU A 22 -15.11 -6.29 6.51
C GLU A 22 -13.65 -6.64 6.21
N VAL A 23 -12.92 -5.64 5.75
CA VAL A 23 -11.47 -5.59 5.65
C VAL A 23 -10.95 -4.88 6.90
N ARG A 24 -10.11 -5.56 7.68
CA ARG A 24 -9.48 -4.99 8.88
C ARG A 24 -8.02 -4.70 8.60
N LEU A 25 -7.71 -3.47 8.18
CA LEU A 25 -6.40 -3.11 7.65
C LEU A 25 -5.25 -3.27 8.65
N TYR A 26 -5.51 -3.06 9.94
CA TYR A 26 -4.49 -3.24 10.99
C TYR A 26 -3.89 -4.66 10.98
N LYS A 27 -4.62 -5.67 10.49
CA LYS A 27 -4.13 -7.07 10.39
C LYS A 27 -3.12 -7.28 9.26
N TYR A 28 -3.00 -6.33 8.35
CA TYR A 28 -2.26 -6.44 7.08
C TYR A 28 -1.06 -5.51 7.03
N LEU A 29 -0.73 -4.86 8.15
CA LEU A 29 0.12 -3.68 8.16
C LEU A 29 1.01 -3.63 9.41
N GLN A 30 1.18 -4.74 10.12
CA GLN A 30 2.15 -4.87 11.21
C GLN A 30 3.36 -5.66 10.71
N PRO A 31 4.36 -5.04 10.07
CA PRO A 31 5.59 -5.75 9.77
C PRO A 31 6.28 -6.09 11.10
N GLY A 32 6.35 -7.39 11.40
CA GLY A 32 7.06 -7.89 12.60
C GLY A 32 8.56 -7.58 12.60
N ALA A 33 9.11 -7.13 11.46
CA ALA A 33 10.52 -6.83 11.26
C ALA A 33 10.87 -5.35 11.43
N GLY A 34 12.11 -5.09 11.84
CA GLY A 34 12.67 -3.74 11.95
C GLY A 34 13.04 -3.11 10.60
N THR A 35 13.13 -3.90 9.53
CA THR A 35 13.35 -3.44 8.15
C THR A 35 12.54 -4.31 7.21
N MET A 36 12.10 -3.80 6.07
CA MET A 36 11.51 -4.57 4.98
C MET A 36 12.27 -4.25 3.69
N THR A 37 12.76 -5.27 2.99
CA THR A 37 13.51 -5.09 1.75
C THR A 37 12.64 -5.40 0.54
N PHE A 38 12.68 -4.52 -0.47
CA PHE A 38 11.95 -4.66 -1.72
C PHE A 38 12.90 -4.65 -2.91
N ASN A 39 12.75 -5.63 -3.79
CA ASN A 39 13.40 -5.66 -5.09
C ASN A 39 12.50 -4.95 -6.09
N CYS A 40 13.03 -3.90 -6.72
CA CYS A 40 12.26 -3.02 -7.61
C CYS A 40 12.74 -3.19 -9.04
N THR A 41 11.82 -3.58 -9.92
CA THR A 41 12.07 -3.76 -11.34
C THR A 41 11.38 -2.64 -12.12
N TYR A 42 12.16 -1.90 -12.91
CA TYR A 42 11.64 -0.91 -13.83
C TYR A 42 11.32 -1.58 -15.17
N ASN A 43 10.04 -1.59 -15.54
CA ASN A 43 9.62 -2.12 -16.83
C ASN A 43 9.68 -1.05 -17.94
N THR A 44 9.42 0.21 -17.57
CA THR A 44 9.31 1.34 -18.51
C THR A 44 9.71 2.67 -17.85
N PHE A 45 10.99 2.88 -17.51
CA PHE A 45 11.44 4.23 -17.14
C PHE A 45 12.55 4.73 -18.07
N GLN A 46 12.19 5.76 -18.84
CA GLN A 46 13.04 6.62 -19.69
C GLN A 46 13.93 5.90 -20.71
N TYR A 47 13.44 5.86 -21.96
CA TYR A 47 14.25 5.99 -23.18
C TYR A 47 15.36 4.99 -23.48
N LYS A 48 15.48 3.82 -22.83
CA LYS A 48 16.55 2.86 -23.21
C LYS A 48 16.42 1.41 -22.76
N GLY A 49 15.23 0.85 -22.55
CA GLY A 49 15.09 -0.61 -22.35
C GLY A 49 15.95 -1.21 -21.22
N LEU A 50 16.37 -0.38 -20.26
CA LEU A 50 17.22 -0.80 -19.14
C LEU A 50 16.31 -1.37 -18.06
N HIS A 51 16.27 -2.70 -17.99
CA HIS A 51 15.78 -3.43 -16.84
C HIS A 51 16.76 -3.28 -15.69
N ASP A 52 16.73 -2.14 -15.00
CA ASP A 52 17.49 -1.97 -13.77
C ASP A 52 16.70 -2.52 -12.58
N THR A 53 17.42 -3.16 -11.66
CA THR A 53 16.87 -3.67 -10.40
C THR A 53 17.47 -2.90 -9.25
N VAL A 54 16.65 -2.12 -8.55
CA VAL A 54 17.08 -1.37 -7.36
C VAL A 54 16.50 -2.03 -6.12
N THR A 55 17.30 -2.09 -5.05
CA THR A 55 16.81 -2.51 -3.73
C THR A 55 16.36 -1.30 -2.92
N LEU A 56 15.12 -1.33 -2.44
CA LEU A 56 14.56 -0.34 -1.52
C LEU A 56 14.40 -0.95 -0.13
N ASN A 57 14.73 -0.20 0.92
CA ASN A 57 14.57 -0.63 2.30
C ASN A 57 13.58 0.27 3.02
N TYR A 58 12.59 -0.32 3.68
CA TYR A 58 11.71 0.39 4.62
C TYR A 58 12.20 0.12 6.03
N LYS A 59 12.62 1.15 6.76
CA LYS A 59 13.11 1.01 8.12
C LYS A 59 12.08 1.49 9.13
N LYS A 60 12.02 0.76 10.25
CA LYS A 60 11.29 1.18 11.44
C LYS A 60 12.03 2.35 12.11
N PHE A 61 11.30 3.35 12.55
CA PHE A 61 11.76 4.42 13.42
C PHE A 61 10.70 4.74 14.47
N ILE A 62 11.05 5.51 15.49
CA ILE A 62 10.16 5.85 16.59
C ILE A 62 9.82 7.34 16.53
N VAL A 63 8.53 7.67 16.56
CA VAL A 63 8.01 9.04 16.66
C VAL A 63 7.18 9.13 17.93
N GLU A 64 7.64 9.92 18.91
CA GLU A 64 6.90 10.16 20.17
C GLU A 64 6.39 8.87 20.86
N ASN A 65 7.20 7.79 20.82
CA ASN A 65 6.93 6.42 21.32
C ASN A 65 6.09 5.50 20.41
N GLU A 66 5.71 5.95 19.22
CA GLU A 66 5.00 5.12 18.25
C GLU A 66 5.94 4.61 17.15
N ALA A 67 5.69 3.37 16.69
CA ALA A 67 6.47 2.75 15.62
C ALA A 67 5.97 3.21 14.24
N ALA A 68 6.83 3.91 13.51
CA ALA A 68 6.61 4.31 12.14
C ALA A 68 7.60 3.60 11.19
N TYR A 69 7.27 3.57 9.90
CA TYR A 69 8.07 2.97 8.85
C TYR A 69 8.22 3.94 7.69
N CYS A 70 9.41 4.06 7.14
CA CYS A 70 9.65 4.87 5.95
C CYS A 70 10.70 4.23 5.05
N ILE A 71 10.62 4.53 3.76
CA ILE A 71 11.64 4.13 2.79
C ILE A 71 12.94 4.92 3.03
N VAL A 72 14.08 4.24 3.04
CA VAL A 72 15.42 4.84 3.19
C VAL A 72 16.34 4.42 2.03
N ARG A 73 17.36 5.22 1.75
CA ARG A 73 18.41 4.81 0.81
C ARG A 73 19.23 3.66 1.40
N THR A 74 19.67 2.74 0.56
CA THR A 74 20.53 1.61 0.94
C THR A 74 21.85 2.05 1.55
N ASN A 75 22.39 3.19 1.10
CA ASN A 75 23.71 3.71 1.50
C ASN A 75 23.63 4.88 2.50
N ASP A 76 22.43 5.31 2.88
CA ASP A 76 22.22 6.40 3.82
C ASP A 76 20.91 6.19 4.59
N SER A 77 21.00 5.82 5.87
CA SER A 77 19.85 5.51 6.70
C SER A 77 19.06 6.74 7.15
N ASN A 78 19.66 7.94 7.06
CA ASN A 78 19.09 9.16 7.62
C ASN A 78 18.38 9.99 6.55
N TYR A 79 18.65 9.70 5.27
CA TYR A 79 18.04 10.35 4.13
C TYR A 79 17.17 9.40 3.30
N GLN A 80 16.00 9.90 2.93
CA GLN A 80 14.97 9.15 2.23
C GLN A 80 15.35 8.81 0.78
N TYR A 81 14.92 7.64 0.28
CA TYR A 81 14.94 7.39 -1.16
C TYR A 81 13.88 8.27 -1.83
N SER A 82 14.34 9.06 -2.79
CA SER A 82 13.66 10.19 -3.38
C SER A 82 12.71 9.75 -4.48
N GLU A 83 11.41 9.69 -4.19
CA GLU A 83 10.37 9.82 -5.21
C GLU A 83 9.17 10.57 -4.64
N PRO A 84 8.37 11.26 -5.49
CA PRO A 84 7.20 12.02 -5.05
C PRO A 84 6.28 11.21 -4.12
N ALA A 85 5.53 11.93 -3.28
CA ALA A 85 4.80 11.41 -2.12
C ALA A 85 3.62 10.48 -2.49
N ASN A 86 3.93 9.30 -3.00
CA ASN A 86 2.98 8.24 -3.27
C ASN A 86 2.70 7.49 -1.95
N PHE A 87 1.70 6.61 -1.92
CA PHE A 87 1.27 5.87 -0.72
C PHE A 87 2.43 5.28 0.11
N LEU A 88 3.42 4.72 -0.58
CA LEU A 88 4.62 4.10 -0.02
C LEU A 88 5.85 5.03 0.05
N GLY A 89 5.79 6.22 -0.57
CA GLY A 89 6.73 7.32 -0.33
C GLY A 89 6.45 8.09 0.96
N SER A 90 5.32 7.80 1.62
CA SER A 90 4.96 8.36 2.93
C SER A 90 5.69 7.63 4.06
N ALA A 91 5.94 8.32 5.17
CA ALA A 91 6.10 7.62 6.44
C ALA A 91 4.74 7.07 6.87
N ILE A 92 4.75 5.85 7.39
CA ILE A 92 3.55 5.10 7.73
C ILE A 92 3.59 4.78 9.21
N LEU A 93 2.58 5.21 9.95
CA LEU A 93 2.41 4.95 11.36
C LEU A 93 1.24 3.99 11.55
N PHE A 94 1.50 2.90 12.28
CA PHE A 94 0.51 1.87 12.53
C PHE A 94 -0.03 2.00 13.95
N ARG A 95 -1.31 2.36 14.06
CA ARG A 95 -2.04 2.39 15.33
C ARG A 95 -3.01 1.23 15.41
N ASN A 96 -3.50 0.96 16.63
CA ASN A 96 -4.48 -0.09 16.88
C ASN A 96 -5.83 0.19 16.18
N ASP A 97 -6.10 1.46 15.86
CA ASP A 97 -7.37 1.95 15.35
C ASP A 97 -7.28 2.61 13.96
N SER A 98 -6.08 2.72 13.37
CA SER A 98 -5.90 3.43 12.10
C SER A 98 -4.50 3.20 11.54
N ILE A 99 -4.35 3.44 10.23
CA ILE A 99 -3.03 3.68 9.64
C ILE A 99 -2.96 5.14 9.29
N LEU A 100 -1.93 5.80 9.79
CA LEU A 100 -1.70 7.21 9.52
C LEU A 100 -0.52 7.35 8.56
N LEU A 101 -0.70 8.21 7.57
CA LEU A 101 0.30 8.51 6.57
C LEU A 101 0.80 9.94 6.80
N ALA A 102 2.12 10.10 6.74
CA ALA A 102 2.81 11.36 6.62
C ALA A 102 3.50 11.39 5.25
N PRO A 103 2.85 11.96 4.22
CA PRO A 103 3.45 12.16 2.90
C PRO A 103 4.74 12.96 3.04
N LEU A 104 5.84 12.41 2.55
CA LEU A 104 7.15 13.03 2.66
C LEU A 104 7.48 13.76 1.37
N GLY A 105 7.79 15.06 1.52
CA GLY A 105 8.37 15.85 0.44
C GLY A 105 9.83 15.51 0.24
N TRP A 106 10.44 16.08 -0.81
CA TRP A 106 11.85 15.91 -1.09
C TRP A 106 12.70 16.33 0.11
N LEU A 107 13.61 15.45 0.55
CA LEU A 107 14.69 15.74 1.51
C LEU A 107 14.26 16.07 2.96
N LYS A 108 13.04 15.71 3.40
CA LYS A 108 12.69 15.86 4.82
C LYS A 108 13.42 14.80 5.66
N PRO A 109 14.25 15.17 6.66
CA PRO A 109 14.88 14.21 7.56
C PRO A 109 13.82 13.44 8.35
N ILE A 110 13.98 12.13 8.46
CA ILE A 110 13.03 11.25 9.17
C ILE A 110 12.90 11.66 10.65
N ASP A 111 14.01 12.05 11.27
CA ASP A 111 14.07 12.47 12.67
C ASP A 111 13.36 13.81 12.95
N SER A 112 12.94 14.53 11.90
CA SER A 112 12.15 15.76 12.02
C SER A 112 10.63 15.52 12.04
N LEU A 113 10.19 14.28 11.85
CA LEU A 113 8.77 13.94 11.83
C LEU A 113 8.18 13.91 13.24
N THR A 114 7.01 14.50 13.37
CA THR A 114 6.20 14.54 14.59
C THR A 114 4.87 13.86 14.35
N LEU A 115 4.10 13.55 15.40
CA LEU A 115 2.78 12.93 15.22
C LEU A 115 1.82 13.78 14.39
N LYS A 116 1.99 15.11 14.37
CA LYS A 116 1.17 16.04 13.57
C LYS A 116 1.36 15.87 12.06
N ASP A 117 2.48 15.31 11.63
CA ASP A 117 2.75 15.03 10.21
C ASP A 117 1.90 13.84 9.72
N PHE A 118 1.54 12.91 10.60
CA PHE A 118 0.75 11.71 10.31
C PHE A 118 -0.75 12.00 10.34
N ARG A 119 -1.21 12.90 9.46
CA ARG A 119 -2.59 13.42 9.48
C ARG A 119 -3.56 12.73 8.54
N TYR A 120 -3.08 11.87 7.63
CA TYR A 120 -3.91 11.21 6.64
C TYR A 120 -4.24 9.79 7.09
N ALA A 121 -5.49 9.55 7.47
CA ALA A 121 -5.91 8.28 8.04
C ALA A 121 -6.53 7.35 7.00
N ILE A 122 -6.12 6.08 7.03
CA ILE A 122 -6.86 4.99 6.41
C ILE A 122 -7.69 4.32 7.52
N PRO A 123 -9.02 4.23 7.37
CA PRO A 123 -9.88 3.63 8.39
C PRO A 123 -9.49 2.19 8.74
N PRO A 124 -9.63 1.77 10.01
CA PRO A 124 -9.20 0.43 10.45
C PRO A 124 -10.08 -0.69 9.89
N VAL A 125 -11.34 -0.36 9.62
CA VAL A 125 -12.39 -1.26 9.13
C VAL A 125 -13.01 -0.62 7.91
N MET A 126 -13.03 -1.35 6.81
CA MET A 126 -13.63 -0.91 5.54
C MET A 126 -14.38 -2.08 4.92
N LYS A 127 -15.32 -1.83 4.02
CA LYS A 127 -15.91 -2.83 3.14
C LYS A 127 -15.11 -2.95 1.85
N LEU A 128 -15.27 -4.05 1.13
CA LEU A 128 -14.60 -4.24 -0.16
C LEU A 128 -15.00 -3.17 -1.20
N THR A 129 -16.20 -2.62 -1.06
CA THR A 129 -16.77 -1.56 -1.91
C THR A 129 -16.40 -0.15 -1.50
N ASP A 130 -15.78 0.03 -0.32
CA ASP A 130 -15.45 1.37 0.16
C ASP A 130 -14.36 2.00 -0.70
N SER A 131 -14.14 3.29 -0.50
CA SER A 131 -13.01 4.01 -1.06
C SER A 131 -12.47 4.98 -0.04
N VAL A 132 -11.15 5.15 0.00
CA VAL A 132 -10.46 6.09 0.87
C VAL A 132 -9.83 7.18 0.03
N PHE A 133 -10.13 8.43 0.39
CA PHE A 133 -9.65 9.61 -0.31
C PHE A 133 -8.61 10.33 0.55
N ILE A 134 -7.43 10.56 -0.01
CA ILE A 134 -6.33 11.28 0.63
C ILE A 134 -5.98 12.46 -0.28
N SER A 135 -6.28 13.68 0.16
CA SER A 135 -5.98 14.89 -0.61
C SER A 135 -4.66 15.52 -0.16
N LEU A 136 -3.72 15.63 -1.09
CA LEU A 136 -2.43 16.26 -0.90
C LEU A 136 -2.41 17.61 -1.64
N ASN A 137 -1.43 18.45 -1.34
CA ASN A 137 -1.33 19.79 -1.93
C ASN A 137 -1.20 19.77 -3.47
N ASP A 138 -0.67 18.69 -4.04
CA ASP A 138 -0.33 18.54 -5.46
C ASP A 138 -1.06 17.38 -6.17
N ARG A 139 -1.79 16.53 -5.43
CA ARG A 139 -2.55 15.40 -5.98
C ARG A 139 -3.61 14.88 -5.02
N ASP A 140 -4.57 14.13 -5.55
CA ASP A 140 -5.44 13.27 -4.76
C ASP A 140 -5.06 11.80 -4.95
N ILE A 141 -5.07 11.03 -3.87
CA ILE A 141 -4.89 9.57 -3.87
C ILE A 141 -6.21 8.93 -3.48
N VAL A 142 -6.70 8.00 -4.31
CA VAL A 142 -7.88 7.19 -4.04
C VAL A 142 -7.47 5.74 -3.89
N LEU A 143 -7.76 5.15 -2.74
CA LEU A 143 -7.67 3.71 -2.49
C LEU A 143 -9.05 3.10 -2.73
N SER A 144 -9.17 2.16 -3.65
CA SER A 144 -10.46 1.57 -4.02
C SER A 144 -10.30 0.12 -4.49
N ASP A 145 -11.43 -0.49 -4.87
CA ASP A 145 -11.48 -1.83 -5.46
C ASP A 145 -10.70 -2.86 -4.62
N PHE A 146 -11.06 -2.93 -3.34
CA PHE A 146 -10.44 -3.83 -2.39
C PHE A 146 -10.84 -5.27 -2.75
N GLN A 147 -9.84 -6.12 -2.98
CA GLN A 147 -10.04 -7.51 -3.39
C GLN A 147 -9.13 -8.44 -2.60
N TYR A 148 -9.49 -9.71 -2.50
CA TYR A 148 -8.59 -10.74 -2.01
C TYR A 148 -7.96 -11.47 -3.19
N ASP A 149 -6.65 -11.64 -3.13
CA ASP A 149 -5.84 -12.28 -4.16
C ASP A 149 -4.90 -13.31 -3.53
N THR A 150 -4.41 -14.24 -4.33
CA THR A 150 -3.34 -15.15 -3.92
C THR A 150 -2.10 -14.90 -4.74
N LEU A 151 -0.98 -14.66 -4.06
CA LEU A 151 0.31 -14.42 -4.69
C LEU A 151 1.29 -15.56 -4.42
N THR A 152 2.22 -15.76 -5.35
CA THR A 152 3.44 -16.55 -5.11
C THR A 152 4.62 -15.61 -5.26
N ILE A 153 5.42 -15.46 -4.21
CA ILE A 153 6.62 -14.61 -4.17
C ILE A 153 7.80 -15.48 -3.72
N ASN A 154 8.85 -15.58 -4.54
CA ASN A 154 10.05 -16.38 -4.25
C ASN A 154 9.71 -17.81 -3.81
N GLY A 155 8.73 -18.46 -4.46
CA GLY A 155 8.26 -19.81 -4.12
C GLY A 155 7.33 -19.89 -2.90
N THR A 156 7.17 -18.81 -2.14
CA THR A 156 6.24 -18.74 -1.01
C THR A 156 4.85 -18.34 -1.48
N ARG A 157 3.85 -19.20 -1.23
CA ARG A 157 2.45 -18.90 -1.50
C ARG A 157 1.84 -18.08 -0.36
N LEU A 158 1.17 -16.99 -0.72
CA LEU A 158 0.49 -16.07 0.20
C LEU A 158 -0.99 -15.98 -0.17
N ASP A 159 -1.83 -16.74 0.52
CA ASP A 159 -3.27 -16.73 0.32
C ASP A 159 -3.93 -15.50 0.98
N ASN A 160 -5.07 -15.06 0.41
CA ASN A 160 -5.90 -13.97 0.95
C ASN A 160 -5.15 -12.64 1.18
N CYS A 161 -4.22 -12.32 0.29
CA CYS A 161 -3.60 -10.99 0.24
C CYS A 161 -4.67 -9.95 -0.11
N LEU A 162 -4.73 -8.85 0.63
CA LEU A 162 -5.58 -7.73 0.28
C LEU A 162 -4.93 -6.94 -0.86
N LYS A 163 -5.52 -6.99 -2.03
CA LYS A 163 -5.20 -6.12 -3.16
C LYS A 163 -6.01 -4.83 -3.04
N ILE A 164 -5.33 -3.70 -3.24
CA ILE A 164 -5.91 -2.36 -3.20
C ILE A 164 -5.52 -1.65 -4.50
N LYS A 165 -6.50 -1.16 -5.26
CA LYS A 165 -6.23 -0.27 -6.40
C LYS A 165 -5.89 1.12 -5.88
N THR A 166 -4.85 1.72 -6.44
CA THR A 166 -4.44 3.09 -6.14
C THR A 166 -4.65 3.95 -7.37
N THR A 167 -5.37 5.06 -7.24
CA THR A 167 -5.51 6.07 -8.29
C THR A 167 -4.89 7.37 -7.79
N GLU A 168 -3.93 7.93 -8.51
CA GLU A 168 -3.31 9.22 -8.19
C GLU A 168 -3.72 10.25 -9.26
N ASN A 169 -4.32 11.36 -8.84
CA ASN A 169 -4.75 12.46 -9.70
C ASN A 169 -3.88 13.68 -9.41
N TYR A 170 -2.90 13.94 -10.27
CA TYR A 170 -2.01 15.10 -10.11
C TYR A 170 -2.64 16.37 -10.66
N ILE A 171 -2.51 17.46 -9.91
CA ILE A 171 -2.95 18.78 -10.38
C ILE A 171 -2.12 19.16 -11.62
N GLY A 172 -2.79 19.44 -12.74
CA GLY A 172 -2.15 19.84 -13.99
C GLY A 172 -1.55 18.71 -14.82
N TYR A 173 -1.76 17.43 -14.46
CA TYR A 173 -1.36 16.29 -15.28
C TYR A 173 -2.52 15.77 -16.13
N PHE A 174 -2.23 15.24 -17.31
CA PHE A 174 -3.24 14.68 -18.22
C PHE A 174 -3.68 13.29 -17.78
N GLY A 175 -4.57 13.26 -16.78
CA GLY A 175 -5.34 12.08 -16.40
C GLY A 175 -4.85 11.32 -15.16
N PRO A 176 -5.67 10.38 -14.68
CA PRO A 176 -5.36 9.55 -13.51
C PRO A 176 -4.21 8.58 -13.80
N LEU A 177 -3.35 8.42 -12.80
CA LEU A 177 -2.31 7.40 -12.75
C LEU A 177 -2.79 6.22 -11.90
N TYR A 178 -2.66 4.99 -12.40
CA TYR A 178 -3.21 3.79 -11.75
C TYR A 178 -2.13 2.84 -11.26
N GLY A 179 -2.30 2.28 -10.07
CA GLY A 179 -1.45 1.25 -9.50
C GLY A 179 -2.24 0.25 -8.67
N ALA A 180 -1.53 -0.70 -8.07
CA ALA A 180 -2.11 -1.65 -7.14
C ALA A 180 -1.09 -2.11 -6.10
N VAL A 181 -1.50 -2.16 -4.83
CA VAL A 181 -0.69 -2.67 -3.72
C VAL A 181 -1.32 -3.94 -3.15
N TRP A 182 -0.47 -4.90 -2.76
CA TRP A 182 -0.89 -6.13 -2.11
C TRP A 182 -0.33 -6.21 -0.69
N LEU A 183 -1.22 -6.50 0.24
CA LEU A 183 -0.92 -6.67 1.64
C LEU A 183 -1.18 -8.12 2.08
N SER A 184 -0.20 -8.74 2.70
CA SER A 184 -0.32 -10.02 3.42
C SER A 184 -0.50 -9.77 4.91
N LYS A 185 -1.26 -10.64 5.59
CA LYS A 185 -1.34 -10.59 7.07
C LYS A 185 -0.01 -10.90 7.75
N ALA A 186 0.78 -11.80 7.16
CA ALA A 186 2.02 -12.28 7.75
C ALA A 186 3.18 -11.28 7.57
N TYR A 187 3.19 -10.57 6.45
CA TYR A 187 4.32 -9.73 6.08
C TYR A 187 3.97 -8.25 6.09
N GLY A 188 2.72 -7.87 5.84
CA GLY A 188 2.41 -6.48 5.52
C GLY A 188 2.41 -6.27 4.02
N ILE A 189 3.01 -5.18 3.53
CA ILE A 189 3.15 -4.94 2.09
C ILE A 189 4.09 -5.98 1.48
N VAL A 190 3.65 -6.65 0.41
CA VAL A 190 4.42 -7.71 -0.27
C VAL A 190 4.65 -7.45 -1.75
N LYS A 191 3.77 -6.67 -2.40
CA LYS A 191 3.91 -6.30 -3.81
C LYS A 191 3.30 -4.94 -4.06
N TRP A 192 3.90 -4.15 -4.92
CA TRP A 192 3.34 -2.91 -5.45
C TRP A 192 3.61 -2.80 -6.94
N ILE A 193 2.59 -2.47 -7.72
CA ILE A 193 2.73 -2.03 -9.11
C ILE A 193 2.33 -0.56 -9.15
N ARG A 194 3.26 0.29 -9.57
CA ARG A 194 3.03 1.73 -9.77
C ARG A 194 2.41 2.02 -11.12
N ALA A 195 1.92 3.24 -11.26
CA ALA A 195 1.46 3.77 -12.56
C ALA A 195 2.57 3.90 -13.59
N THR A 196 3.82 4.01 -13.15
CA THR A 196 5.01 3.95 -14.00
C THR A 196 5.40 2.52 -14.37
N GLU A 197 4.53 1.54 -14.11
CA GLU A 197 4.75 0.09 -14.27
C GLU A 197 5.95 -0.48 -13.50
N ARG A 198 6.57 0.32 -12.62
CA ARG A 198 7.55 -0.19 -11.66
C ARG A 198 6.85 -1.22 -10.78
N THR A 199 7.47 -2.38 -10.68
CA THR A 199 7.03 -3.43 -9.78
C THR A 199 8.01 -3.55 -8.62
N GLU A 200 7.50 -3.46 -7.40
CA GLU A 200 8.25 -3.65 -6.16
C GLU A 200 7.78 -4.94 -5.51
N ILE A 201 8.69 -5.86 -5.22
CA ILE A 201 8.38 -7.16 -4.62
C ILE A 201 9.19 -7.28 -3.34
N ARG A 202 8.52 -7.58 -2.23
CA ARG A 202 9.21 -7.81 -0.97
C ARG A 202 10.06 -9.06 -1.04
N ASP A 203 11.29 -8.96 -0.57
CA ASP A 203 12.15 -10.12 -0.33
C ASP A 203 11.70 -10.82 0.96
N LEU A 204 10.93 -11.90 0.83
CA LEU A 204 10.41 -12.67 1.95
C LEU A 204 11.46 -13.57 2.62
N THR A 205 12.67 -13.67 2.06
CA THR A 205 13.78 -14.42 2.67
C THR A 205 14.50 -13.61 3.74
N LYS A 206 14.26 -12.30 3.76
CA LYS A 206 14.77 -11.36 4.75
C LYS A 206 13.64 -10.99 5.71
N PRO A 207 13.96 -10.78 7.00
CA PRO A 207 12.95 -10.32 7.97
C PRO A 207 12.27 -9.05 7.44
#